data_AF-A0A196NHJ7-F1
#
_entry.id   AF-A0A196NHJ7-F1
#
_cell.length_a   1.000
_cell.length_b   1.000
_cell.length_c   1.000
_cell.angle_alpha   90.00
_cell.angle_beta   90.00
_cell.angle_gamma   90.00
#
_symmetry.space_group_name_H-M   'P 1'
#
loop_
_entity.id
_entity.type
_entity.pdbx_description
1 polymer ?
#
loop_
_entity_poly.entity_id
_entity_poly.type
_entity_poly.pdbx_seq_one_letter_code
_entity_poly.pdbx_strand_id
1 'polypeptide(L)'
;MPMRSLAGLLAVTMLAACSPQSDGVKVDGAWIRLPAVAGQPGAAYFTLHGGREAETLVGISTRAADRAEIHESVKDAGGVVKMTPLASIDLPVGSEVKFAPGGKHIMLFGMVPNVHGGEKVPLTLRFASGHTLTAEADVAVPGAEGR
;
A
#
# COMPACT_ATOMS: atom_id res chain seq x y z
N MET A 1 -9.78 -5.23 -65.02
CA MET A 1 -8.39 -5.03 -64.52
C MET A 1 -8.45 -4.00 -63.38
N PRO A 2 -7.60 -4.15 -62.34
CA PRO A 2 -7.94 -4.29 -60.92
C PRO A 2 -7.88 -2.92 -60.18
N MET A 3 -8.30 -2.72 -58.93
CA MET A 3 -7.62 -3.14 -57.67
C MET A 3 -8.43 -2.50 -56.51
N ARG A 4 -9.00 -3.26 -55.57
CA ARG A 4 -8.58 -3.42 -54.14
C ARG A 4 -8.30 -2.06 -53.43
N SER A 5 -8.85 -1.75 -52.26
CA SER A 5 -8.68 -2.53 -51.03
C SER A 5 -9.65 -2.12 -49.93
N LEU A 6 -10.05 -3.13 -49.16
CA LEU A 6 -10.79 -3.10 -47.91
C LEU A 6 -10.23 -2.07 -46.91
N ALA A 7 -11.07 -1.18 -46.40
CA ALA A 7 -10.81 -0.40 -45.21
C ALA A 7 -10.88 -1.33 -43.98
N GLY A 8 -9.72 -1.72 -43.46
CA GLY A 8 -9.61 -2.52 -42.25
C GLY A 8 -9.96 -1.68 -41.02
N LEU A 9 -11.13 -1.94 -40.44
CA LEU A 9 -11.56 -1.40 -39.15
C LEU A 9 -10.73 -2.06 -38.04
N LEU A 10 -9.73 -1.33 -37.53
CA LEU A 10 -8.91 -1.78 -36.40
C LEU A 10 -9.74 -1.65 -35.11
N ALA A 11 -10.42 -2.72 -34.72
CA ALA A 11 -11.12 -2.80 -33.44
C ALA A 11 -10.08 -2.92 -32.31
N VAL A 12 -9.89 -1.84 -31.57
CA VAL A 12 -9.08 -1.82 -30.34
C VAL A 12 -9.92 -2.47 -29.24
N THR A 13 -9.70 -3.75 -28.97
CA THR A 13 -10.26 -4.43 -27.80
C THR A 13 -9.56 -3.93 -26.54
N MET A 14 -10.22 -3.04 -25.78
CA MET A 14 -9.84 -2.73 -24.40
C MET A 14 -10.03 -3.99 -23.54
N LEU A 15 -8.92 -4.65 -23.18
CA LEU A 15 -8.93 -5.62 -22.08
C LEU A 15 -9.10 -4.84 -20.77
N ALA A 16 -10.32 -4.82 -20.24
CA ALA A 16 -10.57 -4.46 -18.86
C ALA A 16 -9.95 -5.56 -17.97
N ALA A 17 -8.79 -5.28 -17.39
CA ALA A 17 -8.19 -6.13 -16.38
C ALA A 17 -9.06 -6.06 -15.11
N CYS A 18 -10.01 -6.99 -14.97
CA CYS A 18 -10.71 -7.21 -13.71
C CYS A 18 -9.73 -7.84 -12.72
N SER A 19 -9.06 -7.01 -11.90
CA SER A 19 -8.37 -7.53 -10.72
C SER A 19 -9.42 -8.11 -9.78
N PRO A 20 -9.26 -9.36 -9.33
CA PRO A 20 -10.20 -9.93 -8.37
C PRO A 20 -10.11 -9.14 -7.05
N GLN A 21 -11.25 -8.68 -6.56
CA GLN A 21 -11.37 -7.81 -5.39
C GLN A 21 -11.64 -8.68 -4.17
N SER A 22 -10.92 -8.47 -3.07
CA SER A 22 -11.12 -9.24 -1.85
C SER A 22 -12.45 -8.86 -1.19
N ASP A 23 -13.36 -9.83 -1.10
CA ASP A 23 -14.74 -9.60 -0.72
C ASP A 23 -14.85 -9.20 0.77
N GLY A 24 -15.09 -7.92 1.01
CA GLY A 24 -15.27 -7.34 2.33
C GLY A 24 -14.00 -6.91 3.07
N VAL A 25 -12.81 -7.07 2.49
CA VAL A 25 -11.56 -6.52 3.06
C VAL A 25 -11.57 -5.01 2.89
N LYS A 26 -11.15 -4.28 3.92
CA LYS A 26 -11.18 -2.80 3.93
C LYS A 26 -9.92 -2.23 4.58
N VAL A 27 -9.58 -1.01 4.16
CA VAL A 27 -8.51 -0.22 4.75
C VAL A 27 -9.11 1.09 5.24
N ASP A 28 -8.92 1.37 6.53
CA ASP A 28 -9.40 2.59 7.15
C ASP A 28 -8.24 3.48 7.63
N GLY A 29 -8.42 4.79 7.49
CA GLY A 29 -7.51 5.80 8.03
C GLY A 29 -6.09 5.70 7.50
N ALA A 30 -5.91 5.43 6.20
CA ALA A 30 -4.59 5.34 5.61
C ALA A 30 -3.89 6.71 5.59
N TRP A 31 -2.63 6.75 6.04
CA TRP A 31 -1.81 7.95 6.01
C TRP A 31 -0.32 7.64 5.89
N ILE A 32 0.43 8.61 5.39
CA ILE A 32 1.88 8.54 5.19
C ILE A 32 2.57 9.60 6.05
N ARG A 33 3.56 9.16 6.83
CA ARG A 33 4.52 10.03 7.50
C ARG A 33 5.75 10.23 6.62
N LEU A 34 5.97 11.47 6.22
CA LEU A 34 7.21 11.87 5.53
C LEU A 34 8.41 11.77 6.49
N PRO A 35 9.61 11.43 5.96
CA PRO A 35 10.83 11.45 6.75
C PRO A 35 11.19 12.88 7.17
N ALA A 36 11.71 13.04 8.39
CA ALA A 36 12.20 14.34 8.86
C ALA A 36 13.46 14.82 8.11
N VAL A 37 14.23 13.87 7.56
CA VAL A 37 15.46 14.13 6.80
C VAL A 37 15.29 13.55 5.40
N ALA A 38 15.51 14.38 4.38
CA ALA A 38 15.44 13.94 2.99
C ALA A 38 16.38 12.75 2.73
N GLY A 39 15.92 11.78 1.94
CA GLY A 39 16.65 10.55 1.66
C GLY A 39 16.48 9.43 2.70
N GLN A 40 15.85 9.70 3.85
CA GLN A 40 15.45 8.65 4.79
C GLN A 40 14.11 8.01 4.40
N PRO A 41 13.81 6.78 4.86
CA PRO A 41 12.53 6.15 4.60
C PRO A 41 11.35 6.88 5.28
N GLY A 42 10.23 6.96 4.57
CA GLY A 42 8.93 7.31 5.15
C GLY A 42 8.25 6.09 5.77
N ALA A 43 7.06 6.29 6.33
CA ALA A 43 6.22 5.18 6.81
C ALA A 43 4.75 5.38 6.48
N ALA A 44 4.03 4.31 6.13
CA ALA A 44 2.57 4.33 6.01
C ALA A 44 1.91 3.53 7.14
N TYR A 45 0.72 3.99 7.50
CA TYR A 45 -0.09 3.51 8.62
C TYR A 45 -1.56 3.46 8.20
N PHE A 46 -2.31 2.50 8.74
CA PHE A 46 -3.73 2.27 8.46
C PHE A 46 -4.26 1.15 9.38
N THR A 47 -5.57 0.95 9.37
CA THR A 47 -6.17 -0.28 9.91
C THR A 47 -6.66 -1.15 8.75
N LEU A 48 -6.27 -2.43 8.76
CA LEU A 48 -6.70 -3.41 7.78
C LEU A 48 -7.74 -4.34 8.40
N HIS A 49 -8.92 -4.42 7.79
CA HIS A 49 -10.03 -5.24 8.24
C HIS A 49 -10.21 -6.46 7.33
N GLY A 50 -10.30 -7.63 7.95
CA GLY A 50 -10.57 -8.90 7.28
C GLY A 50 -11.98 -8.97 6.72
N GLY A 51 -12.09 -9.55 5.53
CA GLY A 51 -13.36 -9.72 4.83
C GLY A 51 -14.09 -11.01 5.21
N ARG A 52 -14.83 -11.56 4.25
CA ARG A 52 -15.59 -12.81 4.40
C ARG A 52 -14.73 -14.07 4.22
N GLU A 53 -13.56 -13.91 3.64
CA GLU A 53 -12.56 -14.95 3.42
C GLU A 53 -11.25 -14.56 4.11
N ALA A 54 -10.52 -15.57 4.59
CA ALA A 54 -9.20 -15.34 5.16
C ALA A 54 -8.22 -14.99 4.04
N GLU A 55 -7.40 -13.99 4.29
CA GLU A 55 -6.41 -13.50 3.34
C GLU A 55 -5.04 -13.39 4.03
N THR A 56 -4.00 -13.24 3.21
CA THR A 56 -2.66 -12.93 3.70
C THR A 56 -2.14 -11.75 2.89
N LEU A 57 -1.84 -10.63 3.55
CA LEU A 57 -1.18 -9.50 2.92
C LEU A 57 0.29 -9.87 2.68
N VAL A 58 0.73 -9.84 1.42
CA VAL A 58 2.08 -10.27 1.01
C VAL A 58 2.92 -9.14 0.42
N GLY A 59 2.33 -7.96 0.24
CA GLY A 59 3.07 -6.82 -0.25
C GLY A 59 2.21 -5.58 -0.42
N ILE A 60 2.88 -4.44 -0.48
CA ILE A 60 2.28 -3.13 -0.72
C ILE A 60 3.13 -2.41 -1.77
N SER A 61 2.49 -1.56 -2.56
CA SER A 61 3.16 -0.62 -3.46
C SER A 61 2.49 0.74 -3.42
N THR A 62 3.23 1.77 -3.83
CA THR A 62 2.73 3.13 -3.97
C THR A 62 3.57 3.89 -4.98
N ARG A 63 3.01 4.94 -5.56
CA ARG A 63 3.77 5.88 -6.41
C ARG A 63 4.64 6.86 -5.63
N ALA A 64 4.48 6.94 -4.30
CA ALA A 64 5.24 7.86 -3.46
C ALA A 64 6.65 7.38 -3.11
N ALA A 65 6.99 6.11 -3.38
CA ALA A 65 8.24 5.51 -2.99
C ALA A 65 8.65 4.40 -3.97
N ASP A 66 9.96 4.22 -4.16
CA ASP A 66 10.51 3.18 -5.03
C ASP A 66 10.22 1.76 -4.50
N ARG A 67 10.20 1.59 -3.18
CA ARG A 67 9.96 0.30 -2.53
C ARG A 67 9.17 0.46 -1.25
N ALA A 68 8.22 -0.45 -1.02
CA ALA A 68 7.45 -0.55 0.20
C ALA A 68 7.61 -1.94 0.83
N GLU A 69 7.85 -1.98 2.13
CA GLU A 69 8.05 -3.23 2.90
C GLU A 69 7.18 -3.24 4.15
N ILE A 70 6.68 -4.41 4.54
CA ILE A 70 5.94 -4.60 5.78
C ILE A 70 6.95 -4.77 6.92
N HIS A 71 6.85 -3.96 7.97
CA HIS A 71 7.76 -3.99 9.11
C HIS A 71 7.00 -4.01 10.44
N GLU A 72 7.67 -4.44 11.50
CA GLU A 72 7.22 -4.34 12.88
C GLU A 72 8.30 -3.74 13.77
N SER A 73 7.90 -2.82 14.65
CA SER A 73 8.76 -2.30 15.70
C SER A 73 8.84 -3.30 16.87
N VAL A 74 10.03 -3.86 17.09
CA VAL A 74 10.32 -4.80 18.17
C VAL A 74 11.36 -4.17 19.10
N LYS A 75 11.08 -4.19 20.40
CA LYS A 75 12.05 -3.74 21.42
C LYS A 75 12.96 -4.91 21.79
N ASP A 76 14.27 -4.71 21.75
CA ASP A 76 15.22 -5.70 22.25
C ASP A 76 15.40 -5.63 23.78
N ALA A 77 16.15 -6.59 24.32
CA ALA A 77 16.41 -6.70 25.76
C ALA A 77 17.14 -5.46 26.34
N GLY A 78 17.85 -4.69 25.51
CA GLY A 78 18.53 -3.45 25.90
C GLY A 78 17.62 -2.22 25.83
N GLY A 79 16.38 -2.39 25.41
CA GLY A 79 15.40 -1.31 25.29
C GLY A 79 15.47 -0.56 23.95
N VAL A 80 16.28 -1.01 23.00
CA VAL A 80 16.40 -0.40 21.67
C VAL A 80 15.27 -0.92 20.78
N VAL A 81 14.60 -0.02 20.08
CA VAL A 81 13.55 -0.39 19.10
C VAL A 81 14.21 -0.67 17.75
N LYS A 82 13.94 -1.84 17.21
CA LYS A 82 14.34 -2.27 15.85
C LYS A 82 13.11 -2.39 14.98
N MET A 83 13.25 -2.00 13.71
CA MET A 83 12.24 -2.23 12.69
C MET A 83 12.62 -3.50 11.94
N THR A 84 11.80 -4.54 12.11
CA THR A 84 12.06 -5.88 11.55
C THR A 84 11.12 -6.11 10.37
N PRO A 85 11.63 -6.47 9.18
CA PRO A 85 10.78 -6.78 8.03
C PRO A 85 9.97 -8.05 8.27
N LEU A 86 8.75 -8.05 7.76
CA LEU A 86 7.82 -9.18 7.74
C LEU A 86 7.52 -9.54 6.28
N ALA A 87 7.55 -10.83 5.96
CA ALA A 87 7.23 -11.29 4.61
C ALA A 87 5.73 -11.17 4.30
N SER A 88 4.89 -11.32 5.32
CA SER A 88 3.44 -11.29 5.18
C SER A 88 2.74 -10.98 6.50
N ILE A 89 1.45 -10.71 6.42
CA ILE A 89 0.52 -10.55 7.55
C ILE A 89 -0.71 -11.40 7.28
N ASP A 90 -1.00 -12.32 8.19
CA ASP A 90 -2.26 -13.06 8.15
C ASP A 90 -3.42 -12.14 8.52
N LEU A 91 -4.49 -12.25 7.74
CA LEU A 91 -5.73 -11.50 7.91
C LEU A 91 -6.90 -12.50 7.94
N PRO A 92 -7.14 -13.16 9.09
CA PRO A 92 -8.30 -14.02 9.27
C PRO A 92 -9.64 -13.29 9.00
N VAL A 93 -10.69 -14.06 8.72
CA VAL A 93 -12.06 -13.56 8.52
C VAL A 93 -12.48 -12.66 9.68
N GLY A 94 -12.97 -11.45 9.37
CA GLY A 94 -13.45 -10.49 10.36
C GLY A 94 -12.40 -9.97 11.36
N SER A 95 -11.12 -10.26 11.15
CA SER A 95 -10.04 -9.76 12.00
C SER A 95 -9.72 -8.30 11.73
N GLU A 96 -8.91 -7.71 12.61
CA GLU A 96 -8.36 -6.36 12.44
C GLU A 96 -6.85 -6.40 12.67
N VAL A 97 -6.09 -5.78 11.76
CA VAL A 97 -4.65 -5.58 11.92
C VAL A 97 -4.33 -4.10 11.83
N LYS A 98 -3.79 -3.57 12.93
CA LYS A 98 -3.42 -2.16 13.03
C LYS A 98 -1.97 -1.91 12.64
N PHE A 99 -1.77 -1.04 11.66
CA PHE A 99 -0.48 -0.48 11.29
C PHE A 99 -0.38 0.91 11.91
N ALA A 100 0.36 1.04 13.00
CA ALA A 100 0.46 2.26 13.79
C ALA A 100 1.90 2.52 14.28
N PRO A 101 2.26 3.77 14.60
CA PRO A 101 3.56 4.10 15.17
C PRO A 101 3.90 3.23 16.39
N GLY A 102 5.11 2.66 16.40
CA GLY A 102 5.58 1.77 17.47
C GLY A 102 5.10 0.31 17.36
N GLY A 103 4.29 -0.04 16.35
CA GLY A 103 3.89 -1.41 16.04
C GLY A 103 4.22 -1.78 14.58
N LYS A 104 3.27 -2.43 13.91
CA LYS A 104 3.38 -2.73 12.48
C LYS A 104 3.27 -1.45 11.64
N HIS A 105 4.00 -1.38 10.54
CA HIS A 105 4.00 -0.22 9.65
C HIS A 105 4.54 -0.62 8.27
N ILE A 106 4.29 0.20 7.27
CA ILE A 106 4.87 0.03 5.94
C ILE A 106 6.06 0.97 5.82
N MET A 107 7.27 0.43 5.71
CA MET A 107 8.45 1.24 5.47
C MET A 107 8.53 1.59 3.98
N LEU A 108 8.67 2.89 3.68
CA LEU A 108 8.69 3.44 2.32
C LEU A 108 10.10 3.94 1.99
N PHE A 109 10.83 3.19 1.16
CA PHE A 109 12.19 3.52 0.74
C PHE A 109 12.21 4.27 -0.59
N GLY A 110 13.15 5.20 -0.75
CA GLY A 110 13.27 5.98 -1.98
C GLY A 110 12.04 6.87 -2.19
N MET A 111 11.70 7.67 -1.16
CA MET A 111 10.59 8.61 -1.23
C MET A 111 10.79 9.57 -2.42
N VAL A 112 9.76 9.71 -3.26
CA VAL A 112 9.80 10.59 -4.42
C VAL A 112 9.86 12.05 -3.95
N PRO A 113 10.74 12.91 -4.50
CA PRO A 113 10.98 14.27 -3.99
C PRO A 113 9.75 15.20 -3.98
N ASN A 114 8.75 14.92 -4.81
CA ASN A 114 7.56 15.76 -4.97
C ASN A 114 6.36 15.28 -4.15
N VAL A 115 6.57 14.36 -3.20
CA VAL A 115 5.53 13.94 -2.27
C VAL A 115 5.49 14.94 -1.11
N HIS A 116 4.35 15.59 -0.91
CA HIS A 116 4.20 16.72 0.01
C HIS A 116 3.00 16.52 0.95
N GLY A 117 3.12 17.06 2.17
CA GLY A 117 2.03 17.02 3.15
C GLY A 117 0.74 17.67 2.62
N GLY A 118 -0.40 17.04 2.90
CA GLY A 118 -1.73 17.50 2.52
C GLY A 118 -2.27 16.90 1.22
N GLU A 119 -1.46 16.13 0.48
CA GLU A 119 -1.96 15.39 -0.68
C GLU A 119 -2.45 13.98 -0.31
N LYS A 120 -3.13 13.33 -1.27
CA LYS A 120 -3.51 11.92 -1.18
C LYS A 120 -2.70 11.08 -2.17
N VAL A 121 -2.21 9.94 -1.69
CA VAL A 121 -1.42 9.00 -2.48
C VAL A 121 -2.04 7.61 -2.37
N PRO A 122 -2.24 6.90 -3.51
CA PRO A 122 -2.73 5.52 -3.46
C PRO A 122 -1.70 4.56 -2.86
N LEU A 123 -2.15 3.71 -1.95
CA LEU A 123 -1.48 2.52 -1.46
C LEU A 123 -2.19 1.28 -2.01
N THR A 124 -1.50 0.48 -2.80
CA THR A 124 -2.04 -0.78 -3.33
C THR A 124 -1.53 -1.94 -2.49
N LEU A 125 -2.45 -2.59 -1.78
CA LEU A 125 -2.23 -3.81 -1.00
C LEU A 125 -2.41 -5.03 -1.91
N ARG A 126 -1.50 -5.99 -1.80
CA ARG A 126 -1.49 -7.25 -2.57
C ARG A 126 -1.63 -8.43 -1.62
N PHE A 127 -2.58 -9.30 -1.91
CA PHE A 127 -2.87 -10.48 -1.11
C PHE A 127 -2.38 -11.76 -1.79
N ALA A 128 -2.15 -12.81 -1.00
CA ALA A 128 -1.64 -14.10 -1.47
C ALA A 128 -2.60 -14.78 -2.47
N SER A 129 -3.90 -14.50 -2.40
CA SER A 129 -4.93 -14.91 -3.35
C SER A 129 -4.75 -14.32 -4.76
N GLY A 130 -3.91 -13.29 -4.90
CA GLY A 130 -3.83 -12.46 -6.10
C GLY A 130 -4.76 -11.25 -6.07
N HIS A 131 -5.60 -11.11 -5.04
CA HIS A 131 -6.43 -9.93 -4.85
C HIS A 131 -5.59 -8.68 -4.60
N THR A 132 -6.13 -7.54 -5.05
CA THR A 132 -5.54 -6.24 -4.76
C THR A 132 -6.59 -5.27 -4.25
N LEU A 133 -6.22 -4.46 -3.27
CA LEU A 133 -7.06 -3.38 -2.74
C LEU A 133 -6.25 -2.08 -2.76
N THR A 134 -6.82 -1.02 -3.30
CA THR A 134 -6.19 0.31 -3.29
C THR A 134 -6.90 1.22 -2.29
N ALA A 135 -6.12 1.84 -1.41
CA ALA A 135 -6.59 2.80 -0.42
C ALA A 135 -5.89 4.15 -0.62
N GLU A 136 -6.63 5.25 -0.54
CA GLU A 136 -6.06 6.60 -0.58
C GLU A 136 -5.47 6.95 0.78
N ALA A 137 -4.18 7.24 0.82
CA ALA A 137 -3.47 7.62 2.04
C ALA A 137 -3.21 9.13 2.08
N ASP A 138 -3.58 9.76 3.19
CA ASP A 138 -3.27 11.16 3.45
C ASP A 138 -1.80 11.35 3.81
N VAL A 139 -1.07 12.20 3.09
CA VAL A 139 0.31 12.54 3.46
C VAL A 139 0.26 13.57 4.59
N ALA A 140 0.81 13.21 5.76
CA ALA A 140 0.81 14.07 6.92
C ALA A 140 1.60 15.37 6.65
N VAL A 141 1.02 16.49 7.06
CA VAL A 141 1.72 17.79 7.05
C VAL A 141 2.76 17.78 8.18
N PRO A 142 4.04 18.07 7.89
CA PRO A 142 5.07 18.16 8.93
C PRO A 142 4.65 19.09 10.07
N GLY A 143 4.77 18.64 11.32
CA GLY A 143 4.37 19.42 12.52
C GLY A 143 2.91 19.28 12.95
N ALA A 144 2.05 18.59 12.19
CA ALA A 144 0.72 18.19 12.62
C ALA A 144 0.81 16.85 13.40
N GLU A 145 1.44 16.86 14.57
CA GLU A 145 1.56 15.67 15.41
C GLU A 145 0.30 15.49 16.26
N GLY A 146 -0.42 14.37 16.11
CA GLY A 146 -1.55 14.01 16.98
C GLY A 146 -2.80 13.42 16.29
N ARG A 147 -2.65 12.46 15.38
CA ARG A 147 -3.78 11.64 14.89
C ARG A 147 -3.59 10.17 15.20
#